data_AF-A0A9N7YKU7-F1
#
_entry.id   AF-A0A9N7YKU7-F1
#
_cell.length_a   1.000
_cell.length_b   1.000
_cell.length_c   1.000
_cell.angle_alpha   90.00
_cell.angle_beta   90.00
_cell.angle_gamma   90.00
#
_symmetry.space_group_name_H-M   'P 1'
#
loop_
_entity.id
_entity.type
_entity.pdbx_description
1 polymer ?
#
loop_
_entity_poly.entity_id
_entity_poly.type
_entity_poly.pdbx_seq_one_letter_code
_entity_poly.pdbx_strand_id
1 'polypeptide(L)'
;MVELCEQVFEIGLVEHKQREAEVNSFLSGRTKIVTDHQKKASQILTEFEERHHGRTWELQHLSEQDTLQVKVGHCNDAINQLSAILMSLELRLHKQVEDIIKELDINISDMVGSFTETVQGIYPFTLYLEDNYHRNVGDIALATLDKVASGSVIKDMSGDARWLFTNRSMVMDALATAHDNHLMKINDKETQMVAGVSAWKVSLIKGIQNKELKQNPATLKYIEYLWEQMEEFQLQDL
;
A
#
# COMPACT_ATOMS: atom_id res chain seq x y z
N MET A 1 0.97 14.37 -29.42
CA MET A 1 0.14 13.93 -28.28
C MET A 1 0.31 12.44 -28.05
N VAL A 2 0.13 11.61 -29.08
CA VAL A 2 0.34 10.14 -29.01
C VAL A 2 1.67 9.78 -28.34
N GLU A 3 2.79 10.32 -28.84
CA GLU A 3 4.13 10.04 -28.27
C GLU A 3 4.26 10.40 -26.78
N LEU A 4 3.66 11.51 -26.33
CA LEU A 4 3.68 11.89 -24.91
C LEU A 4 2.82 10.95 -24.06
N CYS A 5 1.66 10.52 -24.59
CA CYS A 5 0.81 9.55 -23.90
C CYS A 5 1.49 8.18 -23.80
N GLU A 6 2.17 7.74 -24.87
CA GLU A 6 2.98 6.52 -24.86
C GLU A 6 4.13 6.62 -23.86
N GLN A 7 4.83 7.76 -23.82
CA GLN A 7 5.88 8.01 -22.83
C GLN A 7 5.36 7.89 -21.39
N VAL A 8 4.25 8.54 -21.07
CA VAL A 8 3.61 8.46 -19.74
C VAL A 8 3.22 7.03 -19.40
N PHE A 9 2.69 6.29 -20.37
CA PHE A 9 2.31 4.89 -20.18
C PHE A 9 3.50 3.99 -19.86
N GLU A 10 4.57 4.08 -20.65
CA GLU A 10 5.79 3.30 -20.44
C GLU A 10 6.48 3.62 -19.11
N ILE A 11 6.56 4.90 -18.75
CA ILE A 11 7.05 5.32 -17.43
C ILE A 11 6.19 4.68 -16.34
N GLY A 12 4.86 4.75 -16.47
CA GLY A 12 3.92 4.15 -15.53
C GLY A 12 4.12 2.64 -15.34
N LEU A 13 4.42 1.90 -16.42
CA LEU A 13 4.70 0.46 -16.36
C LEU A 13 6.01 0.15 -15.64
N VAL A 14 7.08 0.91 -15.90
CA VAL A 14 8.38 0.75 -15.23
C VAL A 14 8.23 1.04 -13.74
N GLU A 15 7.61 2.15 -13.41
CA GLU A 15 7.33 2.60 -12.04
C GLU A 15 6.45 1.61 -11.28
N HIS A 16 5.45 1.01 -11.94
CA HIS A 16 4.63 -0.03 -11.32
C HIS A 16 5.44 -1.26 -10.93
N LYS A 17 6.34 -1.72 -11.80
CA LYS A 17 7.23 -2.86 -11.51
C LYS A 17 8.19 -2.55 -10.35
N GLN A 18 8.70 -1.32 -10.27
CA GLN A 18 9.58 -0.91 -9.16
C GLN A 18 8.83 -0.93 -7.83
N ARG A 19 7.61 -0.38 -7.78
CA ARG A 19 6.76 -0.44 -6.58
C ARG A 19 6.40 -1.86 -6.18
N GLU A 20 6.13 -2.73 -7.14
CA GLU A 20 5.86 -4.15 -6.86
C GLU A 20 7.09 -4.85 -6.27
N ALA A 21 8.29 -4.57 -6.82
CA ALA A 21 9.54 -5.10 -6.28
C ALA A 21 9.79 -4.63 -4.84
N GLU A 22 9.52 -3.36 -4.54
CA GLU A 22 9.64 -2.80 -3.18
C GLU A 22 8.68 -3.47 -2.20
N VAL A 23 7.41 -3.64 -2.59
CA VAL A 23 6.43 -4.37 -1.77
C VAL A 23 6.86 -5.82 -1.52
N ASN A 24 7.40 -6.49 -2.53
CA ASN A 24 7.91 -7.86 -2.39
C ASN A 24 9.13 -7.93 -1.46
N SER A 25 10.02 -6.94 -1.53
CA SER A 25 11.16 -6.80 -0.61
C SER A 25 10.69 -6.70 0.84
N PHE A 26 9.72 -5.83 1.11
CA PHE A 26 9.08 -5.71 2.42
C PHE A 26 8.47 -7.04 2.90
N LEU A 27 7.70 -7.74 2.06
CA LEU A 27 7.07 -9.01 2.44
C LEU A 27 8.10 -10.09 2.77
N SER A 28 9.20 -10.15 2.03
CA SER A 28 10.33 -11.04 2.30
C SER A 28 11.00 -10.70 3.64
N GLY A 29 11.32 -9.42 3.87
CA GLY A 29 11.90 -8.92 5.12
C GLY A 29 11.03 -9.23 6.34
N ARG A 30 9.73 -8.98 6.23
CA ARG A 30 8.75 -9.31 7.28
C ARG A 30 8.73 -10.80 7.59
N THR A 31 8.69 -11.64 6.56
CA THR A 31 8.66 -13.11 6.72
C THR A 31 9.90 -13.59 7.45
N LYS A 32 11.07 -13.04 7.13
CA LYS A 32 12.33 -13.35 7.82
C LYS A 32 12.28 -12.95 9.30
N ILE A 33 11.86 -11.73 9.60
CA ILE A 33 11.73 -11.23 10.99
C ILE A 33 10.81 -12.12 11.81
N VAL A 34 9.63 -12.44 11.28
CA VAL A 34 8.62 -13.29 11.96
C VAL A 34 9.16 -14.71 12.16
N THR A 35 9.82 -15.29 11.16
CA THR A 35 10.39 -16.64 11.26
C THR A 35 11.51 -16.69 12.31
N ASP A 36 12.39 -15.69 12.34
CA ASP A 36 13.46 -15.58 13.32
C ASP A 36 12.90 -15.39 14.75
N HIS A 37 11.83 -14.61 14.90
CA HIS A 37 11.09 -14.48 16.16
C HIS A 37 10.52 -15.81 16.62
N GLN A 38 9.75 -16.48 15.76
CA GLN A 38 9.13 -17.77 16.05
C GLN A 38 10.17 -18.81 16.45
N LYS A 39 11.30 -18.90 15.73
CA LYS A 39 12.38 -19.83 16.07
C LYS A 39 12.95 -19.57 17.47
N LYS A 40 13.19 -18.30 17.82
CA LYS A 40 13.70 -17.92 19.15
C LYS A 40 12.68 -18.19 20.25
N ALA A 41 11.41 -17.83 20.02
CA ALA A 41 10.33 -18.09 20.96
C ALA A 41 10.18 -19.59 21.22
N SER A 42 10.14 -20.41 20.17
CA SER A 42 10.06 -21.87 20.30
C SER A 42 11.24 -22.45 21.07
N GLN A 43 12.47 -22.00 20.81
CA GLN A 43 13.64 -22.45 21.54
C GLN A 43 13.52 -22.13 23.05
N ILE A 44 13.16 -20.89 23.39
CA ILE A 44 12.99 -20.45 24.78
C ILE A 44 11.90 -21.27 25.48
N LEU A 45 10.78 -21.52 24.79
CA LEU A 45 9.67 -22.31 25.31
C LEU A 45 10.05 -23.77 25.55
N THR A 46 10.71 -24.42 24.58
CA THR A 46 11.19 -25.81 24.75
C THR A 46 12.16 -25.94 25.91
N GLU A 47 13.15 -25.03 26.02
CA GLU A 47 14.11 -25.03 27.14
C GLU A 47 13.44 -24.78 28.50
N PHE A 48 12.33 -24.02 28.52
CA PHE A 48 11.55 -23.81 29.72
C PHE A 48 10.72 -25.06 30.06
N GLU A 49 10.02 -25.64 29.09
CA GLU A 49 9.17 -26.82 29.25
C GLU A 49 9.93 -28.02 29.82
N GLU A 50 11.12 -28.30 29.30
CA GLU A 50 11.97 -29.39 29.79
C GLU A 50 12.30 -29.23 31.28
N ARG A 51 12.61 -27.99 31.71
CA ARG A 51 12.89 -27.68 33.12
C ARG A 51 11.64 -27.64 33.97
N HIS A 52 10.54 -27.12 33.43
CA HIS A 52 9.27 -26.97 34.13
C HIS A 52 8.63 -28.34 34.39
N HIS A 53 8.68 -29.25 33.41
CA HIS A 53 8.16 -30.61 33.56
C HIS A 53 8.80 -31.36 34.75
N GLY A 54 10.12 -31.26 34.92
CA GLY A 54 10.80 -31.84 36.09
C GLY A 54 10.35 -31.22 37.41
N ARG A 55 10.15 -29.90 37.47
CA ARG A 55 9.66 -29.21 38.68
C ARG A 55 8.23 -29.59 39.02
N THR A 56 7.34 -29.68 38.03
CA THR A 56 5.96 -30.09 38.23
C THR A 56 5.87 -31.55 38.67
N TRP A 57 6.72 -32.42 38.14
CA TRP A 57 6.82 -33.81 38.60
C TRP A 57 7.25 -33.88 40.08
N GLU A 58 8.26 -33.10 40.49
CA GLU A 58 8.66 -33.01 41.90
C GLU A 58 7.52 -32.52 42.80
N LEU A 59 6.78 -31.48 42.37
CA LEU A 59 5.64 -30.91 43.10
C LEU A 59 4.55 -31.95 43.36
N GLN A 60 4.21 -32.78 42.37
CA GLN A 60 3.17 -33.81 42.49
C GLN A 60 3.50 -34.91 43.51
N HIS A 61 4.78 -35.10 43.86
CA HIS A 61 5.23 -36.20 44.73
C HIS A 61 5.75 -35.71 46.10
N LEU A 62 5.65 -34.39 46.38
CA LEU A 62 6.04 -33.80 47.66
C LEU A 62 4.90 -33.92 48.67
N SER A 63 5.20 -34.40 49.89
CA SER A 63 4.23 -34.48 51.00
C SER A 63 4.46 -33.44 52.11
N GLU A 64 5.62 -32.78 52.14
CA GLU A 64 5.92 -31.75 53.13
C GLU A 64 5.48 -30.37 52.66
N GLN A 65 4.55 -29.77 53.42
CA GLN A 65 3.83 -28.55 53.07
C GLN A 65 4.74 -27.31 52.97
N ASP A 66 5.63 -27.09 53.94
CA ASP A 66 6.57 -25.95 53.91
C ASP A 66 7.51 -26.03 52.69
N THR A 67 7.89 -27.25 52.32
CA THR A 67 8.75 -27.52 51.16
C THR A 67 8.01 -27.33 49.84
N LEU A 68 6.72 -27.69 49.80
CA LEU A 68 5.84 -27.47 48.64
C LEU A 68 5.68 -25.97 48.35
N GLN A 69 5.39 -25.16 49.36
CA GLN A 69 5.19 -23.71 49.20
C GLN A 69 6.44 -23.02 48.62
N VAL A 70 7.63 -23.38 49.11
CA VAL A 70 8.91 -22.85 48.59
C VAL A 70 9.11 -23.24 47.12
N LYS A 71 8.81 -24.48 46.75
CA LYS A 71 8.97 -24.99 45.38
C LYS A 71 7.97 -24.36 44.39
N VAL A 72 6.72 -24.11 44.81
CA VAL A 72 5.73 -23.35 44.04
C VAL A 72 6.22 -21.92 43.82
N GLY A 73 6.76 -21.28 44.85
CA GLY A 73 7.39 -19.96 44.74
C GLY A 73 8.48 -19.91 43.66
N HIS A 74 9.39 -20.89 43.65
CA HIS A 74 10.42 -21.00 42.60
C HIS A 74 9.84 -21.22 41.19
N CYS A 75 8.70 -21.91 41.06
CA CYS A 75 8.04 -22.07 39.77
C CYS A 75 7.41 -20.76 39.29
N ASN A 76 6.74 -20.03 40.18
CA ASN A 76 6.20 -18.70 39.89
C ASN A 76 7.30 -17.72 39.47
N ASP A 77 8.43 -17.71 40.17
CA ASP A 77 9.58 -16.88 39.79
C ASP A 77 10.10 -17.22 38.39
N ALA A 78 10.12 -18.50 38.03
CA ALA A 78 10.53 -18.92 36.69
C ALA A 78 9.50 -18.57 35.61
N ILE A 79 8.21 -18.67 35.88
CA ILE A 79 7.14 -18.25 34.96
C ILE A 79 7.22 -16.73 34.75
N ASN A 80 7.47 -15.96 35.81
CA ASN A 80 7.68 -14.52 35.72
C ASN A 80 8.91 -14.16 34.87
N GLN A 81 10.01 -14.90 35.04
CA GLN A 81 11.19 -14.74 34.19
C GLN A 81 10.90 -15.08 32.72
N LEU A 82 10.19 -16.18 32.44
CA LEU A 82 9.76 -16.54 31.09
C LEU A 82 8.90 -15.42 30.48
N SER A 83 7.91 -14.94 31.24
CA SER A 83 7.02 -13.85 30.81
C SER A 83 7.81 -12.60 30.43
N ALA A 84 8.76 -12.17 31.27
CA ALA A 84 9.61 -11.02 30.96
C ALA A 84 10.47 -11.22 29.70
N ILE A 85 11.02 -12.41 29.49
CA ILE A 85 11.80 -12.75 28.28
C ILE A 85 10.92 -12.70 27.03
N LEU A 86 9.74 -13.34 27.07
CA LEU A 86 8.81 -13.38 25.95
C LEU A 86 8.29 -11.98 25.62
N MET A 87 7.92 -11.17 26.62
CA MET A 87 7.53 -9.77 26.42
C MET A 87 8.64 -8.94 25.75
N SER A 88 9.89 -9.09 26.17
CA SER A 88 11.04 -8.43 25.54
C SER A 88 11.22 -8.85 24.09
N LEU A 89 10.97 -10.12 23.79
CA LEU A 89 11.02 -10.66 22.44
C LEU A 89 9.89 -10.12 21.56
N GLU A 90 8.66 -10.07 22.06
CA GLU A 90 7.50 -9.49 21.36
C GLU A 90 7.67 -7.99 21.08
N LEU A 91 8.17 -7.22 22.07
CA LEU A 91 8.46 -5.80 21.87
C LEU A 91 9.51 -5.59 20.77
N ARG A 92 10.51 -6.47 20.70
CA ARG A 92 11.54 -6.43 19.66
C ARG A 92 10.96 -6.75 18.29
N LEU A 93 10.12 -7.79 18.18
CA LEU A 93 9.41 -8.11 16.95
C LEU A 93 8.60 -6.90 16.46
N HIS A 94 7.78 -6.32 17.36
CA HIS A 94 6.94 -5.18 17.02
C HIS A 94 7.78 -4.01 16.49
N LYS A 95 8.87 -3.66 17.18
CA LYS A 95 9.79 -2.61 16.74
C LYS A 95 10.40 -2.91 15.36
N GLN A 96 10.90 -4.12 15.14
CA GLN A 96 11.51 -4.49 13.87
C GLN A 96 10.51 -4.46 12.71
N VAL A 97 9.27 -4.90 12.95
CA VAL A 97 8.19 -4.82 11.96
C VAL A 97 7.80 -3.36 11.71
N GLU A 98 7.70 -2.53 12.74
CA GLU A 98 7.41 -1.10 12.60
C GLU A 98 8.49 -0.38 11.80
N ASP A 99 9.76 -0.69 12.04
CA ASP A 99 10.90 -0.10 11.34
C ASP A 99 10.84 -0.41 9.82
N ILE A 100 10.58 -1.67 9.42
CA ILE A 100 10.47 -2.02 7.99
C ILE A 100 9.19 -1.48 7.34
N ILE A 101 8.11 -1.23 8.11
CA ILE A 101 6.90 -0.56 7.59
C ILE A 101 7.21 0.91 7.30
N LYS A 102 7.96 1.58 8.19
CA LYS A 102 8.38 2.98 7.98
C LYS A 102 9.30 3.11 6.77
N GLU A 103 10.24 2.19 6.62
CA GLU A 103 11.12 2.13 5.45
C GLU A 103 10.31 1.97 4.15
N LEU A 104 9.35 1.03 4.12
CA LEU A 104 8.44 0.87 2.99
C LEU A 104 7.64 2.16 2.69
N ASP A 105 7.09 2.81 3.71
CA ASP A 105 6.31 4.04 3.52
C ASP A 105 7.18 5.16 2.93
N ILE A 106 8.40 5.34 3.40
CA ILE A 106 9.36 6.31 2.84
C ILE A 106 9.65 5.97 1.37
N ASN A 107 10.07 4.73 1.08
CA ASN A 107 10.45 4.33 -0.27
C ASN A 107 9.29 4.47 -1.26
N ILE A 108 8.09 4.02 -0.88
CA ILE A 108 6.89 4.18 -1.72
C ILE A 108 6.48 5.65 -1.82
N SER A 109 6.66 6.47 -0.78
CA SER A 109 6.42 7.93 -0.85
C SER A 109 7.26 8.56 -1.94
N ASP A 110 8.55 8.25 -1.96
CA ASP A 110 9.50 8.83 -2.90
C ASP A 110 9.20 8.38 -4.34
N MET A 111 8.93 7.08 -4.54
CA MET A 111 8.52 6.56 -5.86
C MET A 111 7.23 7.20 -6.37
N VAL A 112 6.20 7.30 -5.51
CA VAL A 112 4.93 7.93 -5.88
C VAL A 112 5.09 9.42 -6.15
N GLY A 113 5.92 10.11 -5.37
CA GLY A 113 6.27 11.51 -5.57
C GLY A 113 6.95 11.73 -6.93
N SER A 114 8.01 10.96 -7.22
CA SER A 114 8.75 11.06 -8.48
C SER A 114 7.87 10.78 -9.71
N PHE A 115 7.01 9.76 -9.63
CA PHE A 115 6.05 9.50 -10.71
C PHE A 115 5.06 10.65 -10.89
N THR A 116 4.54 11.20 -9.79
CA THR A 116 3.58 12.33 -9.81
C THR A 116 4.22 13.56 -10.45
N GLU A 117 5.43 13.93 -10.03
CA GLU A 117 6.20 15.05 -10.61
C GLU A 117 6.44 14.84 -12.11
N THR A 118 6.76 13.62 -12.52
CA THR A 118 6.99 13.29 -13.93
C THR A 118 5.72 13.46 -14.77
N VAL A 119 4.58 12.94 -14.30
CA VAL A 119 3.29 13.08 -14.99
C VAL A 119 2.89 14.55 -15.09
N GLN A 120 2.99 15.29 -13.98
CA GLN A 120 2.68 16.72 -13.93
C GLN A 120 3.65 17.56 -14.78
N GLY A 121 4.90 17.10 -14.97
CA GLY A 121 5.86 17.72 -15.87
C GLY A 121 5.52 17.53 -17.35
N ILE A 122 4.94 16.38 -17.73
CA ILE A 122 4.54 16.10 -19.12
C ILE A 122 3.19 16.75 -19.46
N TYR A 123 2.30 16.89 -18.49
CA TYR A 123 0.93 17.36 -18.68
C TYR A 123 0.80 18.71 -19.42
N PRO A 124 1.56 19.78 -19.08
CA PRO A 124 1.51 21.05 -19.80
C PRO A 124 1.78 20.93 -21.30
N PHE A 125 2.63 19.99 -21.72
CA PHE A 125 2.90 19.75 -23.14
C PHE A 125 1.69 19.12 -23.84
N THR A 126 0.92 18.27 -23.16
CA THR A 126 -0.31 17.70 -23.73
C THR A 126 -1.38 18.77 -23.95
N LEU A 127 -1.54 19.71 -23.00
CA LEU A 127 -2.43 20.86 -23.16
C LEU A 127 -2.00 21.77 -24.30
N TYR A 128 -0.70 22.09 -24.37
CA TYR A 128 -0.16 22.91 -25.46
C TYR A 128 -0.42 22.29 -26.85
N LEU A 129 -0.27 20.96 -26.98
CA LEU A 129 -0.54 20.28 -28.24
C LEU A 129 -2.03 20.28 -28.60
N GLU A 130 -2.92 20.20 -27.61
CA GLU A 130 -4.36 20.33 -27.83
C GLU A 130 -4.75 21.75 -28.26
N ASP A 131 -4.19 22.78 -27.61
CA ASP A 131 -4.40 24.18 -28.02
C ASP A 131 -3.93 24.43 -29.46
N ASN A 132 -2.77 23.89 -29.82
CA ASN A 132 -2.24 24.00 -31.18
C ASN A 132 -3.13 23.25 -32.19
N TYR A 133 -3.63 22.06 -31.82
CA TYR A 133 -4.58 21.32 -32.65
C TYR A 133 -5.86 22.12 -32.88
N HIS A 134 -6.46 22.65 -31.81
CA HIS A 134 -7.67 23.48 -31.90
C HIS A 134 -7.48 24.69 -32.82
N ARG A 135 -6.35 25.41 -32.68
CA ARG A 135 -6.02 26.56 -33.56
C ARG A 135 -5.88 26.15 -35.03
N ASN A 136 -5.09 25.11 -35.31
CA ASN A 136 -4.86 24.66 -36.69
C ASN A 136 -6.16 24.19 -37.36
N VAL A 137 -7.00 23.43 -36.63
CA VAL A 137 -8.31 23.01 -37.14
C VAL A 137 -9.23 24.22 -37.34
N GLY A 138 -9.17 25.21 -36.45
CA GLY A 138 -9.90 26.48 -36.58
C GLY A 138 -9.53 27.23 -37.86
N ASP A 139 -8.24 27.39 -38.13
CA ASP A 139 -7.75 28.05 -39.35
C ASP A 139 -8.21 27.31 -40.62
N ILE A 140 -8.15 25.97 -40.61
CA ILE A 140 -8.65 25.15 -41.73
C ILE A 140 -10.16 25.29 -41.88
N ALA A 141 -10.92 25.28 -40.79
CA ALA A 141 -12.37 25.43 -40.79
C ALA A 141 -12.78 26.80 -41.35
N LEU A 142 -12.13 27.88 -40.91
CA LEU A 142 -12.37 29.24 -41.41
C LEU A 142 -12.03 29.36 -42.90
N ALA A 143 -10.87 28.86 -43.32
CA ALA A 143 -10.49 28.87 -44.74
C ALA A 143 -11.47 28.07 -45.61
N THR A 144 -12.06 27.00 -45.07
CA THR A 144 -13.08 26.20 -45.76
C THR A 144 -14.42 26.93 -45.82
N LEU A 145 -14.86 27.54 -44.72
CA LEU A 145 -16.06 28.38 -44.65
C LEU A 145 -16.00 29.52 -45.69
N ASP A 146 -14.86 30.22 -45.79
CA ASP A 146 -14.69 31.33 -46.71
C ASP A 146 -14.70 30.85 -48.18
N LYS A 147 -14.15 29.67 -48.47
CA LYS A 147 -14.22 29.04 -49.80
C LYS A 147 -15.65 28.64 -50.20
N VAL A 148 -16.43 28.10 -49.26
CA VAL A 148 -17.85 27.77 -49.47
C VAL A 148 -18.67 29.05 -49.69
N ALA A 149 -18.46 30.07 -48.86
CA ALA A 149 -19.18 31.34 -48.94
C ALA A 149 -18.91 32.11 -50.25
N SER A 150 -17.67 32.05 -50.75
CA SER A 150 -17.28 32.67 -52.03
C SER A 150 -17.73 31.87 -53.26
N GLY A 151 -18.32 30.69 -53.10
CA GLY A 151 -18.69 29.80 -54.21
C GLY A 151 -17.49 29.27 -54.98
N SER A 152 -16.27 29.42 -54.44
CA SER A 152 -15.07 28.83 -55.03
C SER A 152 -15.20 27.31 -55.09
N VAL A 153 -14.82 26.72 -56.22
CA VAL A 153 -15.13 25.32 -56.52
C VAL A 153 -14.45 24.39 -55.51
N ILE A 154 -15.23 23.84 -54.59
CA ILE A 154 -14.89 22.60 -53.90
C ILE A 154 -15.52 21.46 -54.70
N LYS A 155 -14.90 21.13 -55.83
CA LYS A 155 -15.42 20.18 -56.84
C LYS A 155 -15.69 18.79 -56.26
N ASP A 156 -14.98 18.48 -55.17
CA ASP A 156 -14.96 17.15 -54.55
C ASP A 156 -15.72 17.11 -53.20
N MET A 157 -16.36 18.21 -52.78
CA MET A 157 -17.13 18.24 -51.53
C MET A 157 -18.58 17.83 -51.75
N SER A 158 -19.05 16.89 -50.94
CA SER A 158 -20.44 16.42 -50.95
C SER A 158 -21.44 17.53 -50.58
N GLY A 159 -22.70 17.35 -50.96
CA GLY A 159 -23.79 18.27 -50.60
C GLY A 159 -23.93 18.45 -49.09
N ASP A 160 -23.85 17.36 -48.33
CA ASP A 160 -23.96 17.37 -46.86
C ASP A 160 -22.80 18.13 -46.20
N ALA A 161 -21.57 17.91 -46.67
CA ALA A 161 -20.41 18.65 -46.18
C ALA A 161 -20.53 20.15 -46.49
N ARG A 162 -20.98 20.51 -47.69
CA ARG A 162 -21.22 21.92 -48.06
C ARG A 162 -22.30 22.56 -47.19
N TRP A 163 -23.37 21.82 -46.88
CA TRP A 163 -24.43 22.29 -45.99
C TRP A 163 -23.90 22.57 -44.58
N LEU A 164 -23.06 21.69 -44.02
CA LEU A 164 -22.42 21.91 -42.72
C LEU A 164 -21.60 23.21 -42.68
N PHE A 165 -20.86 23.51 -43.75
CA PHE A 165 -20.05 24.73 -43.87
C PHE A 165 -20.85 25.98 -44.33
N THR A 166 -22.18 25.91 -44.39
CA THR A 166 -23.01 27.10 -44.67
C THR A 166 -23.22 27.94 -43.40
N ASN A 167 -23.10 27.35 -42.22
CA ASN A 167 -23.30 28.02 -40.94
C ASN A 167 -21.97 28.18 -40.17
N ARG A 168 -21.37 29.37 -40.26
CA ARG A 168 -20.11 29.71 -39.58
C ARG A 168 -20.20 29.54 -38.06
N SER A 169 -21.26 30.05 -37.42
CA SER A 169 -21.36 29.98 -35.97
C SER A 169 -21.47 28.53 -35.50
N MET A 170 -22.29 27.72 -36.17
CA MET A 170 -22.45 26.30 -35.81
C MET A 170 -21.13 25.50 -35.91
N VAL A 171 -20.34 25.73 -36.95
CA VAL A 171 -19.03 25.06 -37.12
C VAL A 171 -18.05 25.48 -36.03
N MET A 172 -17.97 26.79 -35.74
CA MET A 172 -17.05 27.30 -34.72
C MET A 172 -17.48 26.92 -33.30
N ASP A 173 -18.78 26.92 -33.00
CA ASP A 173 -19.34 26.49 -31.72
C ASP A 173 -19.07 24.99 -31.49
N ALA A 174 -19.24 24.16 -32.52
CA ALA A 174 -18.92 22.74 -32.46
C ALA A 174 -17.42 22.50 -32.21
N LEU A 175 -16.54 23.28 -32.87
CA LEU A 175 -15.09 23.20 -32.68
C LEU A 175 -14.68 23.64 -31.27
N ALA A 176 -15.25 24.72 -30.75
CA ALA A 176 -15.01 25.17 -29.37
C ALA A 176 -15.47 24.11 -28.37
N THR A 177 -16.67 23.56 -28.56
CA THR A 177 -17.20 22.47 -27.72
C THR A 177 -16.31 21.22 -27.78
N ALA A 178 -15.77 20.87 -28.94
CA ALA A 178 -14.86 19.74 -29.08
C ALA A 178 -13.56 19.96 -28.29
N HIS A 179 -13.00 21.16 -28.39
CA HIS A 179 -11.79 21.55 -27.64
C HIS A 179 -12.02 21.51 -26.12
N ASP A 180 -13.11 22.09 -25.62
CA ASP A 180 -13.46 22.04 -24.19
C ASP A 180 -13.57 20.60 -23.69
N ASN A 181 -14.21 19.73 -24.48
CA ASN A 181 -14.33 18.31 -24.16
C ASN A 181 -12.98 17.58 -24.15
N HIS A 182 -12.06 17.93 -25.05
CA HIS A 182 -10.72 17.35 -25.06
C HIS A 182 -9.91 17.78 -23.85
N LEU A 183 -9.90 19.08 -23.52
CA LEU A 183 -9.24 19.61 -22.34
C LEU A 183 -9.76 18.96 -21.05
N MET A 184 -11.09 18.82 -20.93
CA MET A 184 -11.70 18.14 -19.79
C MET A 184 -11.21 16.69 -19.67
N LYS A 185 -11.19 15.94 -20.78
CA LYS A 185 -10.69 14.55 -20.77
C LYS A 185 -9.21 14.46 -20.39
N ILE A 186 -8.38 15.37 -20.89
CA ILE A 186 -6.94 15.42 -20.59
C ILE A 186 -6.74 15.68 -19.09
N ASN A 187 -7.44 16.68 -18.54
CA ASN A 187 -7.39 17.04 -17.11
C ASN A 187 -7.91 15.93 -16.20
N ASP A 188 -9.01 15.28 -16.58
CA ASP A 188 -9.56 14.15 -15.84
C ASP A 188 -8.57 12.99 -15.78
N LYS A 189 -7.82 12.76 -16.86
CA LYS A 189 -6.83 11.68 -16.90
C LYS A 189 -5.63 11.94 -16.01
N GLU A 190 -5.08 13.16 -16.04
CA GLU A 190 -4.02 13.55 -15.10
C GLU A 190 -4.49 13.39 -13.65
N THR A 191 -5.66 13.93 -13.33
CA THR A 191 -6.24 13.86 -11.98
C THR A 191 -6.44 12.41 -11.54
N GLN A 192 -7.00 11.55 -12.41
CA GLN A 192 -7.17 10.13 -12.12
C GLN A 192 -5.84 9.42 -11.84
N MET A 193 -4.79 9.73 -12.60
CA MET A 193 -3.48 9.12 -12.40
C MET A 193 -2.84 9.54 -11.07
N VAL A 194 -2.79 10.83 -10.79
CA VAL A 194 -2.17 11.38 -9.57
C VAL A 194 -2.94 10.98 -8.32
N ALA A 195 -4.27 11.12 -8.35
CA ALA A 195 -5.11 10.72 -7.22
C ALA A 195 -5.10 9.20 -7.02
N GLY A 196 -5.09 8.43 -8.12
CA GLY A 196 -5.09 6.97 -8.09
C GLY A 196 -3.86 6.40 -7.41
N VAL A 197 -2.66 6.86 -7.80
CA VAL A 197 -1.41 6.38 -7.20
C VAL A 197 -1.28 6.79 -5.72
N SER A 198 -1.72 8.00 -5.38
CA SER A 198 -1.71 8.51 -4.01
C SER A 198 -2.67 7.71 -3.11
N ALA A 199 -3.89 7.46 -3.58
CA ALA A 199 -4.88 6.67 -2.86
C ALA A 199 -4.45 5.21 -2.69
N TRP A 200 -3.80 4.63 -3.71
CA TRP A 200 -3.22 3.29 -3.63
C TRP A 200 -2.17 3.21 -2.51
N LYS A 201 -1.23 4.15 -2.45
CA LYS A 201 -0.21 4.19 -1.38
C LYS A 201 -0.86 4.23 0.01
N VAL A 202 -1.77 5.17 0.23
CA VAL A 202 -2.45 5.31 1.52
C VAL A 202 -3.16 4.02 1.93
N SER A 203 -3.82 3.37 0.97
CA SER A 203 -4.53 2.11 1.20
C SER A 203 -3.58 0.96 1.51
N LEU A 204 -2.44 0.89 0.81
CA LEU A 204 -1.39 -0.11 1.03
C LEU A 204 -0.83 -0.01 2.45
N ILE A 205 -0.31 1.16 2.84
CA ILE A 205 0.34 1.36 4.14
C ILE A 205 -0.64 1.14 5.29
N LYS A 206 -1.85 1.70 5.19
CA LYS A 206 -2.91 1.49 6.19
C LYS A 206 -3.33 0.02 6.28
N GLY A 207 -3.40 -0.66 5.14
CA GLY A 207 -3.71 -2.09 5.07
C GLY A 207 -2.67 -2.95 5.79
N ILE A 208 -1.39 -2.61 5.65
CA ILE A 208 -0.28 -3.29 6.33
C ILE A 208 -0.33 -3.03 7.84
N GLN A 209 -0.39 -1.77 8.26
CA GLN A 209 -0.44 -1.39 9.67
C GLN A 209 -1.60 -2.06 10.42
N ASN A 210 -2.80 -2.08 9.82
CA ASN A 210 -3.97 -2.71 10.42
C ASN A 210 -3.84 -4.23 10.58
N LYS A 211 -3.09 -4.90 9.69
CA LYS A 211 -2.86 -6.35 9.80
C LYS A 211 -1.87 -6.67 10.93
N GLU A 212 -0.83 -5.87 11.08
CA GLU A 212 0.17 -6.08 12.13
C GLU A 212 -0.36 -5.72 13.53
N LEU A 213 -1.23 -4.70 13.65
CA LEU A 213 -1.88 -4.34 14.94
C LEU A 213 -2.84 -5.39 15.49
N LYS A 214 -3.37 -6.30 14.65
CA LYS A 214 -4.37 -7.30 15.03
C LYS A 214 -3.80 -8.64 15.48
N GLN A 215 -2.49 -8.85 15.38
CA GLN A 215 -1.88 -10.11 15.78
C GLN A 215 -1.81 -10.18 17.30
N ASN A 216 -2.64 -11.05 17.89
CA ASN A 216 -2.61 -11.32 19.33
C ASN A 216 -1.56 -12.43 19.60
N PRO A 217 -0.53 -12.19 20.42
CA PRO A 217 0.56 -13.14 20.57
C PRO A 217 0.10 -14.42 21.30
N ALA A 218 0.26 -15.58 20.64
CA ALA A 218 -0.02 -16.90 21.22
C ALA A 218 0.77 -17.16 22.52
N THR A 219 1.89 -16.47 22.69
CA THR A 219 2.75 -16.45 23.87
C THR A 219 2.04 -15.94 25.13
N LEU A 220 1.08 -15.00 25.01
CA LEU A 220 0.33 -14.50 26.17
C LEU A 220 -0.56 -15.60 26.78
N LYS A 221 -1.27 -16.34 25.92
CA LYS A 221 -2.16 -17.45 26.32
C LYS A 221 -1.41 -18.58 27.00
N TYR A 222 -0.17 -18.82 26.58
CA TYR A 222 0.66 -19.85 27.19
C TYR A 222 1.13 -19.47 28.60
N ILE A 223 1.48 -18.20 28.81
CA ILE A 223 1.82 -17.70 30.16
C ILE A 223 0.61 -17.80 31.10
N GLU A 224 -0.59 -17.42 30.62
CA GLU A 224 -1.84 -17.55 31.37
C GLU A 224 -2.06 -19.01 31.83
N TYR A 225 -1.90 -19.97 30.92
CA TYR A 225 -2.00 -21.40 31.24
C TYR A 225 -0.99 -21.87 32.30
N LEU A 226 0.25 -21.35 32.27
CA LEU A 226 1.26 -21.70 33.27
C LEU A 226 0.92 -21.15 34.66
N TRP A 227 0.32 -19.95 34.74
CA TRP A 227 -0.15 -19.40 36.00
C TRP A 227 -1.34 -20.18 36.56
N GLU A 228 -2.33 -20.52 35.73
CA GLU A 228 -3.47 -21.36 36.14
C GLU A 228 -3.00 -22.69 36.73
N GLN A 229 -2.02 -23.36 36.11
CA GLN A 229 -1.43 -24.58 36.66
C GLN A 229 -0.80 -24.39 38.04
N MET A 230 -0.14 -23.26 38.31
CA MET A 230 0.47 -23.03 39.63
C MET A 230 -0.58 -22.69 40.69
N GLU A 231 -1.67 -22.02 40.32
CA GLU A 231 -2.80 -21.76 41.20
C GLU A 231 -3.48 -23.06 41.64
N GLU A 232 -3.57 -24.09 40.78
CA GLU A 232 -4.13 -25.40 41.16
C GLU A 232 -3.35 -26.08 42.30
N PHE A 233 -2.00 -25.98 42.30
CA PHE A 233 -1.18 -26.50 43.39
C PHE A 233 -1.31 -25.69 44.70
N GLN A 234 -1.76 -24.44 44.61
CA GLN A 234 -2.07 -23.59 45.78
C GLN A 234 -3.52 -23.78 46.25
N LEU A 235 -4.44 -24.25 45.39
CA LEU A 235 -5.85 -24.49 45.72
C LEU A 235 -6.11 -25.91 46.24
N GLN A 236 -5.17 -26.84 46.11
CA GLN A 236 -5.17 -28.09 46.89
C GLN A 236 -5.09 -27.84 48.42
N ASP A 237 -4.94 -26.58 48.84
CA ASP A 237 -5.04 -26.09 50.23
C ASP A 237 -6.49 -25.94 50.78
N LEU A 238 -7.54 -26.45 50.11
CA LEU A 238 -8.93 -26.46 50.62
C LEU A 238 -9.52 -27.87 50.78
#